data_AF-A0A4R8S0D6-F1
#
_entry.id   AF-A0A4R8S0D6-F1
#
_cell.length_a   1.000
_cell.length_b   1.000
_cell.length_c   1.000
_cell.angle_alpha   90.00
_cell.angle_beta   90.00
_cell.angle_gamma   90.00
#
_symmetry.space_group_name_H-M   'P 1'
#
loop_
_entity.id
_entity.type
_entity.pdbx_description
1 polymer ?
#
loop_
_entity_poly.entity_id
_entity_poly.type
_entity_poly.pdbx_seq_one_letter_code
_entity_poly.pdbx_strand_id
1 'polypeptide(L)'
;MRYTYEAAPVRAAIRLTWATNDIRRNIFDKDRTRHFYDQIAWFSTPTGTPLLQSLTYTKQPGSFDFVPHCYPKLTKNELSWRIYDHYPLWAEFQIG
;
A
#
# COMPACT_ATOMS: atom_id res chain seq x y z
N MET A 1 -3.46 16.10 44.02
CA MET A 1 -2.59 15.42 43.03
C MET A 1 -3.37 15.35 41.73
N ARG A 2 -3.07 16.20 40.73
CA ARG A 2 -3.72 16.18 39.41
C ARG A 2 -2.74 15.51 38.44
N TYR A 3 -3.14 14.39 37.87
CA TYR A 3 -2.44 13.81 36.72
C TYR A 3 -2.90 14.57 35.47
N THR A 4 -2.06 15.45 34.95
CA THR A 4 -2.26 16.00 33.60
C THR A 4 -1.67 15.01 32.61
N TYR A 5 -2.51 14.24 31.93
CA TYR A 5 -2.14 13.58 30.69
C TYR A 5 -2.12 14.64 29.59
N GLU A 6 -0.97 15.29 29.40
CA GLU A 6 -0.69 15.91 28.11
C GLU A 6 -0.44 14.77 27.12
N ALA A 7 -1.45 14.45 26.32
CA ALA A 7 -1.22 13.71 25.09
C ALA A 7 -0.36 14.60 24.18
N ALA A 8 0.97 14.43 24.25
CA ALA A 8 1.86 15.05 23.29
C ALA A 8 1.31 14.75 21.88
N PRO A 9 1.14 15.75 21.01
CA PRO A 9 0.60 15.52 19.67
C PRO A 9 1.54 14.52 19.00
N VAL A 10 1.06 13.30 18.76
CA VAL A 10 1.81 12.30 18.02
C VAL A 10 1.96 12.87 16.61
N ARG A 11 3.10 13.52 16.35
CA ARG A 11 3.49 13.96 15.02
C ARG A 11 3.81 12.70 14.23
N ALA A 12 2.79 12.10 13.63
CA ALA A 12 2.95 10.94 12.79
C ALA A 12 3.54 11.37 11.44
N ALA A 13 4.63 10.72 11.03
CA ALA A 13 5.13 10.82 9.66
C ALA A 13 4.56 9.65 8.85
N ILE A 14 4.23 9.91 7.57
CA ILE A 14 3.85 8.87 6.62
C ILE A 14 5.15 8.28 6.06
N ARG A 15 5.39 6.99 6.29
CA ARG A 15 6.56 6.30 5.72
C ARG A 15 6.16 5.49 4.50
N LEU A 16 6.65 5.92 3.35
CA LEU A 16 6.57 5.19 2.10
C LEU A 16 7.55 4.02 2.11
N THR A 17 7.13 2.88 1.57
CA THR A 17 8.01 1.73 1.38
C THR A 17 8.55 1.69 -0.04
N TRP A 18 9.88 1.70 -0.18
CA TRP A 18 10.53 1.54 -1.49
C TRP A 18 10.18 0.19 -2.13
N ALA A 19 9.79 -0.80 -1.33
CA ALA A 19 9.46 -2.15 -1.78
C ALA A 19 8.26 -2.17 -2.75
N THR A 20 7.43 -1.11 -2.80
CA THR A 20 6.30 -1.03 -3.72
C THR A 20 6.62 -0.34 -5.06
N ASN A 21 7.85 0.11 -5.29
CA ASN A 21 8.23 0.92 -6.46
C ASN A 21 8.17 0.17 -7.79
N ASP A 22 8.42 -1.14 -7.77
CA ASP A 22 8.52 -1.97 -8.98
C ASP A 22 7.30 -2.89 -9.16
N ILE A 23 6.26 -2.72 -8.32
CA ILE A 23 5.02 -3.49 -8.44
C ILE A 23 4.21 -2.94 -9.61
N ARG A 24 3.77 -3.81 -10.51
CA ARG A 24 2.87 -3.46 -11.61
C ARG A 24 1.55 -2.94 -11.05
N ARG A 25 1.15 -1.73 -11.49
CA ARG A 25 0.00 -1.02 -10.92
C ARG A 25 -1.19 -0.91 -11.82
N ASN A 26 -1.01 -0.93 -13.14
CA ASN A 26 -2.10 -0.69 -14.07
C ASN A 26 -2.25 -1.88 -15.05
N ILE A 27 -3.50 -2.20 -15.40
CA ILE A 27 -3.81 -3.29 -16.34
C ILE A 27 -3.29 -3.04 -17.77
N PHE A 28 -3.09 -1.76 -18.11
CA PHE A 28 -2.54 -1.27 -19.38
C PHE A 28 -1.02 -1.07 -19.36
N ASP A 29 -0.39 -1.26 -18.21
CA ASP A 29 1.06 -1.08 -18.06
C ASP A 29 1.81 -2.10 -18.95
N LYS A 30 2.62 -1.58 -19.90
CA LYS A 30 3.29 -2.38 -20.95
C LYS A 30 4.78 -2.56 -20.69
N ASP A 31 5.41 -1.68 -19.94
CA ASP A 31 6.86 -1.60 -19.80
C ASP A 31 7.35 -1.66 -18.35
N ARG A 32 6.43 -1.83 -17.37
CA ARG A 32 6.75 -1.79 -15.93
C ARG A 32 7.53 -0.53 -15.56
N THR A 33 7.34 0.57 -16.29
CA THR A 33 7.93 1.85 -15.93
C THR A 33 7.48 2.24 -14.53
N ARG A 34 8.36 2.92 -13.78
CA ARG A 34 8.12 3.22 -12.36
C ARG A 34 6.94 4.17 -12.23
N HIS A 35 5.79 3.64 -11.84
CA HIS A 35 4.62 4.42 -11.48
C HIS A 35 4.67 4.69 -9.96
N PHE A 36 4.98 5.93 -9.58
CA PHE A 36 5.09 6.32 -8.17
C PHE A 36 3.76 6.68 -7.51
N TYR A 37 2.69 6.71 -8.30
CA TYR A 37 1.33 6.96 -7.84
C TYR A 37 0.75 5.65 -7.30
N ASP A 38 0.11 5.72 -6.13
CA ASP A 38 -0.28 4.62 -5.23
C ASP A 38 0.89 3.99 -4.46
N GLN A 39 0.89 4.13 -3.14
CA GLN A 39 1.89 3.51 -2.27
C GLN A 39 1.23 3.05 -0.98
N ILE A 40 1.71 1.94 -0.44
CA ILE A 40 1.36 1.55 0.93
C ILE A 40 2.26 2.34 1.86
N ALA A 41 1.63 3.04 2.80
CA ALA A 41 2.35 3.75 3.84
C ALA A 41 1.68 3.54 5.19
N TRP A 42 2.47 3.67 6.24
CA TRP A 42 1.99 3.60 7.61
C TRP A 42 2.68 4.67 8.45
N PHE A 43 2.11 4.90 9.63
CA PHE A 43 2.59 5.92 10.54
C PHE A 43 3.86 5.51 11.26
N SER A 44 4.80 6.44 11.33
CA SER A 44 5.99 6.36 12.15
C SER A 44 6.11 7.58 13.06
N THR A 45 6.92 7.49 14.11
CA THR A 45 7.41 8.68 14.82
C THR A 45 8.20 9.57 13.84
N PRO A 46 8.46 10.85 14.19
CA PRO A 46 9.31 11.71 13.37
C PRO A 46 10.73 11.17 13.19
N THR A 47 11.20 10.32 14.12
CA THR A 47 12.51 9.65 14.08
C THR A 47 12.51 8.37 13.25
N GLY A 48 11.36 7.97 12.66
CA GLY A 48 11.25 6.82 11.77
C GLY A 48 10.88 5.49 12.45
N THR A 49 10.63 5.49 13.76
CA THR A 49 10.16 4.28 14.47
C THR A 49 8.72 3.97 14.06
N PRO A 50 8.40 2.76 13.55
CA PRO A 50 7.02 2.39 13.21
C PRO A 50 6.09 2.49 14.42
N LEU A 51 4.89 3.03 14.24
CA LEU A 51 3.87 3.05 15.30
C LEU A 51 3.15 1.70 15.45
N LEU A 52 3.18 0.85 14.41
CA LEU A 52 2.68 -0.53 14.47
C LEU A 52 3.71 -1.43 15.15
N GLN A 53 3.79 -1.39 16.48
CA GLN A 53 4.85 -2.06 17.24
C GLN A 53 4.65 -3.58 17.38
N SER A 54 3.41 -4.08 17.30
CA SER A 54 3.09 -5.51 17.36
C SER A 54 3.15 -6.24 16.02
N LEU A 55 3.44 -5.50 14.94
CA LEU A 55 3.46 -6.02 13.57
C LEU A 55 4.81 -5.70 12.92
N THR A 56 5.50 -6.73 12.46
CA THR A 56 6.76 -6.57 11.72
C THR A 56 6.48 -6.67 10.22
N TYR A 57 6.71 -5.59 9.48
CA TYR A 57 6.61 -5.61 8.01
C TYR A 57 7.64 -6.60 7.44
N THR A 58 7.18 -7.62 6.71
CA THR A 58 8.04 -8.69 6.20
C THR A 58 8.85 -8.28 4.96
N LYS A 59 8.66 -7.06 4.48
CA LYS A 59 9.21 -6.54 3.21
C LYS A 59 8.67 -7.27 1.98
N GLN A 60 7.53 -7.93 2.11
CA GLN A 60 6.80 -8.52 0.98
C GLN A 60 5.53 -7.71 0.69
N PRO A 61 5.58 -6.82 -0.30
CA PRO A 61 4.40 -6.24 -0.89
C PRO A 61 4.07 -6.92 -2.21
N GLY A 62 2.85 -6.72 -2.69
CA GLY A 62 2.47 -7.17 -4.02
C GLY A 62 1.21 -6.50 -4.52
N SER A 63 0.78 -6.96 -5.69
CA SER A 63 -0.52 -6.63 -6.25
C SER A 63 -1.28 -7.90 -6.60
N PHE A 64 -2.59 -7.77 -6.73
CA PHE A 64 -3.47 -8.86 -7.14
C PHE A 64 -3.96 -8.64 -8.58
N ASP A 65 -3.62 -9.54 -9.49
CA ASP A 65 -4.13 -9.52 -10.86
C ASP A 65 -5.56 -10.07 -10.91
N PHE A 66 -6.55 -9.18 -10.86
CA PHE A 66 -7.96 -9.55 -10.92
C PHE A 66 -8.47 -9.76 -12.35
N VAL A 67 -7.72 -9.37 -13.39
CA VAL A 67 -8.18 -9.41 -14.80
C VAL A 67 -8.66 -10.81 -15.24
N PRO A 68 -7.97 -11.92 -14.92
CA PRO A 68 -8.46 -13.25 -15.31
C PRO A 68 -9.65 -13.74 -14.48
N HIS A 69 -9.98 -13.08 -13.38
CA HIS A 69 -10.99 -13.54 -12.41
C HIS A 69 -12.30 -12.77 -12.49
N CYS A 70 -12.26 -11.50 -12.90
CA CYS A 70 -13.42 -10.63 -12.93
C CYS A 70 -13.83 -10.31 -14.38
N TYR A 71 -15.02 -10.75 -14.78
CA TYR A 71 -15.56 -10.55 -16.13
C TYR A 71 -14.59 -10.99 -17.25
N PRO A 72 -14.13 -12.26 -17.26
CA PRO A 72 -13.03 -12.72 -18.12
C PRO A 72 -13.31 -12.65 -19.64
N LYS A 73 -14.55 -12.36 -20.04
CA LYS A 73 -14.96 -12.20 -21.44
C LYS A 73 -14.83 -10.75 -21.95
N LEU A 74 -14.56 -9.79 -21.07
CA LEU A 74 -14.42 -8.39 -21.43
C LEU A 74 -12.99 -8.06 -21.84
N THR A 75 -12.85 -7.08 -22.73
CA THR A 75 -11.56 -6.44 -22.99
C THR A 75 -11.10 -5.64 -21.76
N LYS A 76 -9.80 -5.33 -21.66
CA LYS A 76 -9.27 -4.50 -20.57
C LYS A 76 -9.94 -3.12 -20.48
N ASN A 77 -10.31 -2.52 -21.62
CA ASN A 77 -11.04 -1.24 -21.64
C ASN A 77 -12.45 -1.38 -21.07
N GLU A 78 -13.18 -2.41 -21.46
CA GLU A 78 -14.54 -2.62 -20.94
C GLU A 78 -14.54 -2.99 -19.45
N LEU A 79 -13.50 -3.70 -19.01
CA LEU A 79 -13.26 -4.02 -17.60
C LEU A 79 -12.95 -2.76 -16.78
N SER A 80 -12.07 -1.87 -17.28
CA SER A 80 -11.69 -0.65 -16.56
C SER A 80 -12.85 0.32 -16.34
N TRP A 81 -13.83 0.36 -17.23
CA TRP A 81 -15.05 1.15 -17.06
C TRP A 81 -15.96 0.66 -15.93
N ARG A 82 -15.79 -0.59 -15.46
CA ARG A 82 -16.71 -1.24 -14.52
C ARG A 82 -16.11 -1.45 -13.14
N ILE A 83 -14.82 -1.76 -13.07
CA ILE A 83 -14.13 -2.05 -11.82
C ILE A 83 -13.17 -0.92 -11.52
N TYR A 84 -12.01 -0.98 -12.13
CA TYR A 84 -10.90 -0.05 -11.95
C TYR A 84 -9.79 -0.44 -12.94
N ASP A 85 -8.86 0.45 -13.24
CA ASP A 85 -7.69 0.16 -14.08
C ASP A 85 -6.42 -0.11 -13.28
N HIS A 86 -6.43 0.11 -11.95
CA HIS A 86 -5.28 -0.19 -11.09
C HIS A 86 -5.46 -1.49 -10.30
N TYR A 87 -4.39 -2.25 -10.16
CA TYR A 87 -4.35 -3.43 -9.31
C TYR A 87 -4.35 -3.03 -7.82
N PRO A 88 -5.16 -3.68 -6.98
CA PRO A 88 -5.07 -3.54 -5.53
C PRO A 88 -3.66 -3.90 -5.03
N LEU A 89 -3.20 -3.19 -4.00
CA LEU A 89 -1.94 -3.47 -3.33
C LEU A 89 -2.16 -4.20 -2.02
N TRP A 90 -1.18 -5.00 -1.64
CA TRP A 90 -1.09 -5.61 -0.32
C TRP A 90 0.34 -5.52 0.21
N ALA A 91 0.46 -5.59 1.54
CA ALA A 91 1.72 -5.68 2.26
C ALA A 91 1.56 -6.71 3.39
N GLU A 92 2.55 -7.58 3.53
CA GLU A 92 2.54 -8.63 4.54
C GLU A 92 3.24 -8.18 5.83
N PHE A 93 2.64 -8.57 6.96
CA PHE A 93 3.16 -8.34 8.30
C PHE A 93 3.16 -9.64 9.08
N GLN A 94 4.20 -9.84 9.88
CA GLN A 94 4.26 -10.91 10.86
C GLN A 94 3.81 -10.37 12.23
N ILE A 95 2.99 -11.15 12.93
CA ILE A 95 2.62 -10.87 14.33
C ILE A 95 3.84 -11.16 15.21
N GLY A 96 4.20 -10.19 16.06
CA GLY A 96 5.27 -10.31 17.06
C GLY A 96 4.87 -11.12 18.28
#